data_AF-A0A940QVP1-F1
#
_entry.id   AF-A0A940QVP1-F1
#
_cell.length_a   1.000
_cell.length_b   1.000
_cell.length_c   1.000
_cell.angle_alpha   90.00
_cell.angle_beta   90.00
_cell.angle_gamma   90.00
#
_symmetry.space_group_name_H-M   'P 1'
#
loop_
_entity.id
_entity.type
_entity.pdbx_description
1 polymer ?
#
loop_
_entity_poly.entity_id
_entity_poly.type
_entity_poly.pdbx_seq_one_letter_code
_entity_poly.pdbx_strand_id
1 'polypeptide(L)' 'FDLMDKRIAPVLSRVQGVAQVNLIGGQEREIQVNIDATKLQGFGLSLGQLQNIILTSNLDFPTGSVQTREQDILIRL' A
#
# COMPACT_ATOMS: atom_id res chain seq x y z
N PHE A 1 -6.99 6.80 11.53
CA PHE A 1 -5.75 6.85 12.34
C PHE A 1 -4.61 7.63 11.70
N ASP A 2 -4.64 7.86 10.40
CA ASP A 2 -3.56 8.48 9.62
C ASP A 2 -3.02 9.81 10.15
N LEU A 3 -3.83 10.68 10.76
CA LEU A 3 -3.33 11.95 11.27
C LEU A 3 -2.35 11.75 12.44
N MET A 4 -2.70 10.83 13.36
CA MET A 4 -1.88 10.54 14.52
C MET A 4 -0.58 9.84 14.11
N ASP A 5 -0.70 8.84 13.24
CA ASP A 5 0.41 8.01 12.81
C ASP A 5 1.36 8.74 11.82
N LYS A 6 0.81 9.43 10.81
CA LYS A 6 1.63 10.04 9.74
C LYS A 6 2.09 11.45 10.03
N ARG A 7 1.48 12.17 10.99
CA ARG A 7 1.85 13.57 11.30
C ARG A 7 2.27 13.80 12.74
N ILE A 8 1.51 13.31 13.71
CA ILE A 8 1.71 13.71 15.11
C ILE A 8 2.81 12.89 15.78
N ALA A 9 2.77 11.56 15.66
CA ALA A 9 3.80 10.68 16.23
C ALA A 9 5.22 11.00 15.71
N PRO A 10 5.45 11.23 14.40
CA PRO A 10 6.79 11.57 13.89
C PRO A 10 7.30 12.92 14.40
N VAL A 11 6.41 13.88 14.63
CA VAL A 11 6.79 15.21 15.15
C VAL A 11 7.20 15.11 16.61
N LEU A 12 6.47 14.35 17.42
CA LEU A 12 6.77 14.14 18.84
C LEU A 12 8.06 13.33 19.05
N SER A 13 8.30 12.30 18.22
CA SER A 13 9.53 11.51 18.26
C SER A 13 10.81 12.29 17.93
N ARG A 14 10.69 13.49 17.33
CA ARG A 14 11.85 14.35 17.00
C ARG A 14 12.22 15.33 18.12
N VAL A 15 11.42 15.43 19.17
CA VAL A 15 11.70 16.31 20.31
C VAL A 15 12.84 15.72 21.15
N GLN A 16 13.86 16.52 21.47
CA GLN A 16 14.97 16.06 22.32
C GLN A 16 14.44 15.57 23.67
N GLY A 17 14.89 14.38 24.10
CA GLY A 17 14.47 13.74 25.34
C GLY A 17 13.30 12.75 25.19
N VAL A 18 12.71 12.61 24.00
CA VAL A 18 11.68 11.59 23.72
C VAL A 18 12.35 10.32 23.18
N ALA A 19 12.25 9.22 23.93
CA ALA A 19 12.81 7.93 23.53
C ALA A 19 11.85 7.12 22.63
N GLN A 20 10.55 7.16 22.92
CA GLN A 20 9.54 6.41 22.17
C GLN A 20 8.16 7.05 22.34
N VAL A 21 7.40 7.11 21.23
CA VAL A 21 5.98 7.50 21.22
C VAL A 21 5.16 6.25 20.90
N ASN A 22 4.31 5.83 21.83
CA ASN A 22 3.40 4.70 21.64
C ASN A 22 1.99 5.22 21.35
N LEU A 23 1.42 4.78 20.23
CA LEU A 23 0.04 5.10 19.87
C LEU A 23 -0.86 3.97 20.37
N ILE A 24 -1.76 4.26 21.31
CA ILE A 24 -2.67 3.27 21.89
C ILE A 24 -4.09 3.54 21.41
N GLY A 25 -4.71 2.51 20.82
CA GLY A 25 -6.12 2.51 20.43
C GLY A 25 -6.36 2.79 18.95
N GLY A 26 -7.66 2.90 18.64
CA GLY A 26 -8.36 3.32 17.43
C GLY A 26 -8.08 2.63 16.08
N GLN A 27 -8.74 3.16 15.05
CA GLN A 27 -9.08 2.40 13.85
C GLN A 27 -8.06 2.59 12.73
N GLU A 28 -7.33 1.52 12.43
CA GLU A 28 -6.48 1.40 11.26
C GLU A 28 -7.33 1.41 9.98
N ARG A 29 -6.82 2.10 8.95
CA ARG A 29 -7.53 2.18 7.67
C ARG A 29 -7.22 0.92 6.87
N GLU A 30 -8.20 0.02 6.78
CA GLU A 30 -8.12 -1.19 5.96
C GLU A 30 -8.99 -1.06 4.70
N ILE A 31 -8.58 -1.71 3.61
CA ILE A 31 -9.44 -1.92 2.44
C ILE A 31 -9.95 -3.36 2.49
N GLN A 32 -11.25 -3.51 2.69
CA GLN A 32 -11.90 -4.82 2.71
C GLN A 32 -12.44 -5.17 1.34
N VAL A 33 -11.99 -6.32 0.80
CA VAL A 33 -12.49 -6.87 -0.46
C VAL A 33 -13.49 -7.98 -0.12
N ASN A 34 -14.77 -7.65 -0.22
CA ASN A 34 -15.85 -8.61 0.02
C ASN A 34 -16.10 -9.44 -1.24
N ILE A 35 -16.12 -10.76 -1.08
CA ILE A 35 -16.10 -11.71 -2.19
C ILE A 35 -17.42 -12.49 -2.23
N ASP A 36 -18.02 -12.57 -3.41
CA ASP A 36 -19.21 -13.35 -3.68
C ASP A 36 -18.81 -14.70 -4.32
N ALA A 37 -19.04 -15.79 -3.58
CA ALA A 37 -18.67 -17.14 -3.99
C ALA A 37 -19.43 -17.61 -5.24
N THR A 38 -20.68 -17.19 -5.41
CA THR A 38 -21.50 -17.56 -6.58
C THR A 38 -20.96 -16.92 -7.84
N LYS A 39 -20.51 -15.66 -7.76
CA LYS A 39 -19.84 -14.98 -8.87
C LYS A 39 -18.50 -15.61 -9.21
N LEU A 40 -17.67 -15.94 -8.21
CA LEU A 40 -16.39 -16.62 -8.44
C LEU A 40 -16.57 -17.94 -9.19
N GLN A 41 -17.55 -18.75 -8.80
CA GLN A 41 -17.89 -19.99 -9.48
C GLN A 41 -18.37 -19.74 -10.91
N GLY A 42 -19.21 -18.73 -11.12
CA GLY A 42 -19.67 -18.32 -12.46
C GLY A 42 -18.55 -17.86 -13.40
N PHE A 43 -17.46 -17.29 -12.85
CA PHE A 43 -16.26 -16.92 -13.60
C PHE A 43 -15.22 -18.05 -13.67
N GLY A 44 -15.46 -19.21 -13.05
CA GLY A 44 -14.49 -20.31 -12.99
C GLY A 44 -13.20 -19.96 -12.24
N LEU A 45 -13.23 -18.92 -11.41
CA LEU A 45 -12.07 -18.47 -10.65
C LEU A 45 -12.05 -19.14 -9.27
N SER A 46 -10.85 -19.41 -8.76
CA SER A 46 -10.66 -19.83 -7.37
C SER A 46 -10.36 -18.63 -6.47
N LEU A 47 -10.68 -18.76 -5.18
CA LEU A 47 -10.36 -17.73 -4.18
C LEU A 47 -8.85 -17.42 -4.15
N GLY A 48 -8.01 -18.46 -4.28
CA GLY A 48 -6.56 -18.30 -4.32
C GLY A 48 -6.07 -17.55 -5.57
N GLN A 49 -6.73 -17.74 -6.72
CA GLN A 49 -6.43 -16.96 -7.93
C GLN A 49 -6.77 -15.48 -7.73
N LEU A 50 -7.95 -15.17 -7.17
CA LEU A 50 -8.35 -13.79 -6.89
C LEU A 50 -7.39 -13.12 -5.90
N GLN A 51 -6.99 -13.82 -4.84
CA GLN A 51 -6.01 -13.31 -3.88
C GLN A 51 -4.68 -12.99 -4.55
N ASN A 52 -4.15 -13.90 -5.37
CA ASN A 52 -2.90 -13.68 -6.09
C ASN A 52 -2.99 -12.47 -7.02
N ILE A 53 -4.10 -12.34 -7.78
CA ILE A 53 -4.31 -11.20 -8.69
C ILE A 53 -4.28 -9.87 -7.93
N ILE A 54 -5.01 -9.78 -6.81
CA ILE A 54 -5.04 -8.56 -5.98
C ILE A 54 -3.62 -8.23 -5.49
N LEU A 55 -2.88 -9.21 -4.97
CA LEU A 55 -1.51 -9.02 -4.48
C LEU A 55 -0.56 -8.56 -5.59
N THR A 56 -0.66 -9.14 -6.79
CA THR A 56 0.19 -8.76 -7.93
C THR A 56 -0.22 -7.45 -8.59
N SER A 57 -1.47 -7.02 -8.44
CA SER A 57 -1.97 -5.76 -9.03
C SER A 57 -1.51 -4.51 -8.31
N ASN A 58 -1.08 -4.64 -7.05
CA ASN A 58 -0.54 -3.53 -6.26
C ASN A 58 1.00 -3.41 -6.38
N LEU A 59 1.58 -3.97 -7.46
CA LEU A 59 2.99 -3.83 -7.77
C LEU A 59 3.17 -2.61 -8.67
N ASP A 60 3.71 -1.53 -8.12
CA ASP A 60 4.27 -0.43 -8.92
C ASP A 60 5.51 -0.97 -9.66
N PHE A 61 5.37 -1.27 -10.96
CA PHE A 61 6.50 -1.74 -11.78
C PHE A 61 7.27 -0.52 -12.32
N PRO A 62 8.53 -0.28 -11.89
CA PRO A 62 9.36 0.70 -12.57
C PRO A 62 9.67 0.14 -13.97
N THR A 63 9.15 0.78 -15.03
CA THR A 63 9.39 0.40 -16.44
C THR A 63 10.82 0.76 -16.90
N GLY A 64 11.72 1.04 -15.95
CA GLY A 64 13.08 1.50 -16.21
C GLY A 64 13.13 2.99 -16.58
N SER A 65 14.35 3.48 -16.78
CA SER A 65 14.62 4.81 -17.31
C SER A 65 15.09 4.70 -18.76
N VAL A 66 14.53 5.51 -19.65
CA VAL A 66 15.14 5.75 -20.96
C VAL A 66 16.18 6.84 -20.76
N GLN A 67 17.46 6.46 -20.82
CA GLN A 67 18.59 7.38 -20.75
C GLN A 67 19.02 7.74 -22.17
N THR A 68 18.66 8.94 -22.60
CA THR A 68 19.14 9.56 -23.84
C THR A 68 20.34 10.44 -23.52
N ARG A 69 21.23 10.73 -24.48
CA ARG A 69 22.46 11.54 -24.26
C ARG A 69 22.24 12.91 -23.58
N GLU A 70 21.01 13.42 -23.60
CA GLU A 70 20.62 14.71 -23.04
C GLU A 70 19.53 14.61 -21.96
N GLN A 71 18.95 13.43 -21.68
CA GLN A 71 17.82 13.34 -20.74
C GLN A 71 17.57 11.92 -20.17
N ASP A 72 17.39 11.86 -18.85
CA ASP A 72 16.88 10.69 -18.12
C ASP A 72 15.37 10.80 -17.92
N ILE A 73 14.60 9.93 -18.58
CA ILE A 73 13.14 9.88 -18.42
C ILE A 73 12.77 8.60 -17.69
N LEU A 74 12.20 8.74 -16.49
CA LEU A 74 11.64 7.65 -15.70
C LEU A 74 10.21 7.34 -16.19
N ILE A 75 9.99 6.11 -16.63
CA ILE A 75 8.64 5.64 -17.03
C ILE A 75 8.06 4.81 -15.87
N ARG A 76 6.86 5.17 -15.43
CA ARG A 76 6.07 4.44 -14.42
C ARG A 76 4.73 4.05 -15.03
N LEU A 77 4.31 2.80 -14.81
CA LEU A 77 3.02 2.24 -15.18
C LEU A 77 2.33 1.68 -13.94
#